data_AF-A0A1G5HSK6-F1
#
_entry.id   AF-A0A1G5HSK6-F1
#
_cell.length_a   1.000
_cell.length_b   1.000
_cell.length_c   1.000
_cell.angle_alpha   90.00
_cell.angle_beta   90.00
_cell.angle_gamma   90.00
#
_symmetry.space_group_name_H-M   'P 1'
#
loop_
_entity.id
_entity.type
_entity.pdbx_description
1 polymer ?
#
loop_
_entity_poly.entity_id
_entity_poly.type
_entity_poly.pdbx_seq_one_letter_code
_entity_poly.pdbx_strand_id
1 'polypeptide(L)'
;MKYEATILQNAVLKEAAAFGEKFQSLKTIAIFGSVARGEENPNSDIDIAFEWLKVEEIATKGLLADFQKAQAELEVWKSYLEQQFSRPVSLHLDHPYQLQKDAAEEAILAAIAASPLKIGKAVLAPTASVKSSGAQMLRPLLK
;
A
#
# COMPACT_ATOMS: atom_id res chain seq x y z
N MET A 1 -14.72 20.29 0.65
CA MET A 1 -13.78 20.04 1.76
C MET A 1 -12.42 19.76 1.13
N LYS A 2 -11.36 20.53 1.47
CA LYS A 2 -10.01 20.22 0.99
C LYS A 2 -9.44 19.13 1.90
N TYR A 3 -9.06 18.00 1.33
CA TYR A 3 -8.35 16.95 2.06
C TYR A 3 -6.93 17.44 2.30
N GLU A 4 -6.58 17.78 3.54
CA GLU A 4 -5.20 18.13 3.91
C GLU A 4 -4.54 16.89 4.52
N ALA A 5 -3.52 16.38 3.84
CA ALA A 5 -2.77 15.23 4.33
C ALA A 5 -1.97 15.57 5.59
N THR A 6 -1.87 14.64 6.53
CA THR A 6 -1.07 14.78 7.75
C THR A 6 0.43 14.88 7.43
N ILE A 7 1.24 15.30 8.41
CA ILE A 7 2.70 15.33 8.25
C ILE A 7 3.25 13.95 7.90
N LEU A 8 2.77 12.90 8.59
CA LEU A 8 3.19 11.52 8.34
C LEU A 8 2.76 11.05 6.95
N GLN A 9 1.51 11.28 6.55
CA GLN A 9 1.01 10.94 5.22
C GLN A 9 1.86 11.55 4.11
N ASN A 10 2.17 12.86 4.22
CA ASN A 10 3.01 13.55 3.25
C ASN A 10 4.45 13.02 3.22
N ALA A 11 5.01 12.68 4.39
CA ALA A 11 6.37 12.16 4.47
C ALA A 11 6.48 10.77 3.82
N VAL A 12 5.58 9.85 4.18
CA VAL A 12 5.55 8.49 3.62
C VAL A 12 5.27 8.53 2.11
N LEU A 13 4.34 9.38 1.66
CA LEU A 13 4.07 9.56 0.23
C LEU A 13 5.29 10.03 -0.56
N LYS A 14 6.10 10.95 -0.01
CA LYS A 14 7.31 11.43 -0.69
C LYS A 14 8.36 10.33 -0.81
N GLU A 15 8.55 9.54 0.25
CA GLU A 15 9.47 8.40 0.21
C GLU A 15 9.01 7.33 -0.79
N ALA A 16 7.72 7.01 -0.79
CA ALA A 16 7.12 6.10 -1.77
C ALA A 16 7.25 6.63 -3.21
N ALA A 17 7.01 7.92 -3.43
CA ALA A 17 7.18 8.52 -4.74
C ALA A 17 8.63 8.41 -5.21
N ALA A 18 9.59 8.80 -4.36
CA ALA A 18 11.01 8.73 -4.67
C ALA A 18 11.48 7.30 -4.95
N PHE A 19 10.97 6.29 -4.23
CA PHE A 19 11.23 4.90 -4.53
C PHE A 19 10.65 4.48 -5.88
N GLY A 20 9.37 4.79 -6.13
CA GLY A 20 8.68 4.36 -7.34
C GLY A 20 9.21 4.99 -8.63
N GLU A 21 9.75 6.20 -8.58
CA GLU A 21 10.39 6.84 -9.74
C GLU A 21 11.67 6.14 -10.20
N LYS A 22 12.31 5.31 -9.35
CA LYS A 22 13.52 4.56 -9.72
C LYS A 22 13.24 3.41 -10.68
N PHE A 23 12.01 2.89 -10.72
CA PHE A 23 11.69 1.61 -11.36
C PHE A 23 10.55 1.77 -12.35
N GLN A 24 10.81 1.50 -13.63
CA GLN A 24 9.79 1.59 -14.68
C GLN A 24 8.76 0.46 -14.62
N SER A 25 9.14 -0.70 -14.09
CA SER A 25 8.29 -1.88 -13.88
C SER A 25 7.20 -1.66 -12.83
N LEU A 26 7.37 -0.67 -11.95
CA LEU A 26 6.40 -0.31 -10.93
C LEU A 26 5.42 0.73 -11.48
N LYS A 27 4.12 0.46 -11.35
CA LYS A 27 3.05 1.34 -11.81
C LYS A 27 2.57 2.29 -10.72
N THR A 28 2.34 1.79 -9.51
CA THR A 28 1.84 2.59 -8.39
C THR A 28 2.29 2.00 -7.05
N ILE A 29 2.49 2.87 -6.06
CA ILE A 29 2.66 2.50 -4.65
C ILE A 29 1.53 3.14 -3.87
N ALA A 30 0.75 2.33 -3.17
CA ALA A 30 -0.39 2.79 -2.42
C ALA A 30 -0.10 2.71 -0.93
N ILE A 31 -0.22 3.84 -0.24
CA ILE A 31 -0.30 3.85 1.22
C ILE A 31 -1.75 3.64 1.58
N PHE A 32 -2.06 2.59 2.34
CA PHE A 32 -3.43 2.27 2.75
C PHE A 32 -3.54 2.14 4.28
N GLY A 33 -4.66 1.62 4.76
CA GLY A 33 -4.84 1.37 6.19
C GLY A 33 -5.04 2.65 7.01
N SER A 34 -4.69 2.60 8.30
CA SER A 34 -4.96 3.69 9.24
C SER A 34 -4.19 4.97 8.90
N VAL A 35 -2.94 4.83 8.44
CA VAL A 35 -2.12 5.99 8.01
C VAL A 35 -2.79 6.69 6.83
N ALA A 36 -3.33 5.93 5.87
CA ALA A 36 -4.00 6.54 4.72
C ALA A 36 -5.30 7.26 5.09
N ARG A 37 -6.00 6.79 6.13
CA ARG A 37 -7.24 7.40 6.64
C ARG A 37 -7.00 8.58 7.59
N GLY A 38 -5.77 8.80 8.07
CA GLY A 38 -5.50 9.79 9.12
C GLY A 38 -6.01 9.34 10.50
N GLU A 39 -6.18 8.04 10.68
CA GLU A 39 -6.68 7.40 11.89
C GLU A 39 -5.56 6.65 12.63
N GLU A 40 -4.30 6.89 12.28
CA GLU A 40 -3.16 6.24 12.88
C GLU A 40 -3.02 6.59 14.37
N ASN A 41 -2.65 5.59 15.17
CA ASN A 41 -2.19 5.78 16.54
C ASN A 41 -0.66 5.58 16.59
N PRO A 42 0.02 5.84 17.72
CA PRO A 42 1.48 5.68 17.82
C PRO A 42 2.03 4.29 17.46
N ASN A 43 1.20 3.24 17.58
CA ASN A 43 1.57 1.86 17.30
C ASN A 43 1.03 1.36 15.95
N SER A 44 0.36 2.21 15.17
CA SER A 44 -0.11 1.84 13.83
C SER A 44 1.05 1.56 12.88
N ASP A 45 0.92 0.49 12.13
CA ASP A 45 1.80 0.13 11.02
C ASP A 45 1.61 1.10 9.83
N ILE A 46 2.62 1.16 8.97
CA ILE A 46 2.53 1.79 7.66
C ILE A 46 2.25 0.69 6.64
N ASP A 47 1.01 0.62 6.17
CA ASP A 47 0.58 -0.37 5.18
C ASP A 47 0.84 0.15 3.76
N ILE A 48 1.61 -0.62 2.97
CA ILE A 48 2.04 -0.26 1.63
C ILE A 48 1.68 -1.38 0.66
N ALA A 49 0.98 -1.05 -0.42
CA ALA A 49 0.69 -1.97 -1.51
C ALA A 49 1.36 -1.54 -2.81
N PHE A 50 1.78 -2.50 -3.63
CA PHE A 50 2.40 -2.24 -4.93
C PHE A 50 1.46 -2.65 -6.07
N GLU A 51 1.37 -1.80 -7.08
CA GLU A 51 0.81 -2.17 -8.38
C GLU A 51 1.97 -2.25 -9.38
N TRP A 52 2.26 -3.46 -9.86
CA TRP A 52 3.27 -3.69 -10.89
C TRP A 52 2.65 -3.58 -12.29
N LEU A 53 3.48 -3.29 -13.29
CA LEU A 53 3.07 -3.51 -14.67
C LEU A 53 2.74 -4.99 -14.90
N LYS A 54 1.80 -5.27 -15.81
CA LYS A 54 1.47 -6.65 -16.16
C LYS A 54 2.68 -7.37 -16.75
N VAL A 55 2.74 -8.69 -16.60
CA VAL A 55 3.86 -9.51 -17.08
C VAL A 55 4.10 -9.30 -18.58
N GLU A 56 3.03 -9.18 -19.38
CA GLU A 56 3.12 -8.93 -20.81
C GLU A 56 3.73 -7.56 -21.12
N GLU A 57 3.41 -6.55 -20.31
CA GLU A 57 3.99 -5.21 -20.44
C GLU A 57 5.47 -5.21 -20.03
N ILE A 58 5.82 -5.89 -18.94
CA ILE A 58 7.22 -6.05 -18.49
C ILE A 58 8.04 -6.73 -19.58
N ALA A 59 7.52 -7.81 -20.17
CA ALA A 59 8.18 -8.54 -21.24
C ALA A 59 8.34 -7.67 -22.51
N THR A 60 7.26 -7.03 -22.96
CA THR A 60 7.26 -6.23 -24.19
C THR A 60 8.18 -5.01 -24.08
N LYS A 61 8.26 -4.39 -22.89
CA LYS A 61 9.11 -3.21 -22.64
C LYS A 61 10.54 -3.57 -22.23
N GLY A 62 10.88 -4.85 -22.10
CA GLY A 62 12.21 -5.30 -21.68
C GLY A 62 12.57 -4.94 -20.23
N LEU A 63 11.58 -4.88 -19.33
CA LEU A 63 11.72 -4.37 -17.95
C LEU A 63 11.98 -5.46 -16.92
N LEU A 64 12.34 -6.68 -17.32
CA LEU A 64 12.56 -7.78 -16.38
C LEU A 64 13.68 -7.48 -15.37
N ALA A 65 14.79 -6.91 -15.84
CA ALA A 65 15.92 -6.55 -14.96
C ALA A 65 15.55 -5.40 -14.00
N ASP A 66 14.74 -4.44 -14.46
CA ASP A 66 14.22 -3.36 -13.63
C ASP A 66 13.30 -3.90 -12.52
N PHE A 67 12.40 -4.82 -12.87
CA PHE A 67 11.53 -5.52 -11.91
C PHE A 67 12.34 -6.29 -10.87
N GLN A 68 13.32 -7.10 -11.30
CA GLN A 68 14.16 -7.87 -10.37
C GLN A 68 14.97 -6.96 -9.43
N LYS A 69 15.46 -5.82 -9.94
CA LYS A 69 16.15 -4.83 -9.12
C LYS A 69 15.19 -4.18 -8.11
N ALA A 70 13.98 -3.81 -8.54
CA ALA A 70 12.97 -3.26 -7.65
C ALA A 70 12.66 -4.22 -6.50
N GLN A 71 12.43 -5.51 -6.80
CA GLN A 71 12.21 -6.56 -5.80
C GLN A 71 13.37 -6.68 -4.80
N ALA A 72 14.61 -6.64 -5.29
CA ALA A 72 15.79 -6.73 -4.42
C ALA A 72 15.94 -5.50 -3.49
N GLU A 73 15.50 -4.32 -3.92
CA GLU A 73 15.56 -3.09 -3.12
C GLU A 73 14.39 -2.94 -2.13
N LEU A 74 13.32 -3.73 -2.26
CA LEU A 74 12.13 -3.63 -1.39
C LEU A 74 12.47 -3.83 0.10
N GLU A 75 13.22 -4.88 0.44
CA GLU A 75 13.56 -5.18 1.85
C GLU A 75 14.46 -4.10 2.48
N VAL A 76 15.40 -3.56 1.69
CA VAL A 76 16.26 -2.46 2.12
C VAL A 76 15.42 -1.19 2.34
N TRP A 77 14.51 -0.90 1.42
CA TRP A 77 13.63 0.25 1.51
C TRP A 77 12.65 0.14 2.68
N LYS A 78 12.05 -1.04 2.89
CA LYS A 78 11.20 -1.34 4.04
C LYS A 78 11.93 -1.05 5.35
N SER A 79 13.14 -1.60 5.51
CA SER A 79 13.96 -1.39 6.71
C SER A 79 14.29 0.09 6.93
N TYR A 80 14.58 0.82 5.85
CA TYR A 80 14.78 2.27 5.90
C TYR A 80 13.53 3.01 6.40
N LEU A 81 12.34 2.69 5.89
CA LEU A 81 11.09 3.29 6.34
C LEU A 81 10.80 2.99 7.81
N GLU A 82 11.01 1.75 8.25
CA GLU A 82 10.80 1.35 9.64
C GLU A 82 11.69 2.14 10.60
N GLN A 83 12.96 2.34 10.24
CA GLN A 83 13.89 3.16 10.99
C GLN A 83 13.49 4.64 10.97
N GLN A 84 13.21 5.18 9.78
CA GLN A 84 12.93 6.60 9.56
C GLN A 84 11.66 7.05 10.30
N PHE A 85 10.63 6.23 10.31
CA PHE A 85 9.33 6.56 10.92
C PHE A 85 9.12 5.94 12.30
N SER A 86 10.07 5.10 12.77
CA SER A 86 9.99 4.39 14.05
C SER A 86 8.67 3.62 14.20
N ARG A 87 8.25 2.94 13.12
CA ARG A 87 6.98 2.20 13.00
C ARG A 87 7.18 0.94 12.16
N PRO A 88 6.45 -0.16 12.41
CA PRO A 88 6.47 -1.31 11.51
C PRO A 88 5.92 -0.94 10.12
N VAL A 89 6.42 -1.63 9.10
CA VAL A 89 5.96 -1.47 7.71
C VAL A 89 5.46 -2.81 7.19
N SER A 90 4.23 -2.81 6.69
CA SER A 90 3.57 -3.98 6.11
C SER A 90 3.50 -3.84 4.59
N LEU A 91 4.14 -4.75 3.86
CA LEU A 91 4.13 -4.75 2.40
C LEU A 91 3.08 -5.74 1.87
N HIS A 92 2.30 -5.29 0.89
CA HIS A 92 1.22 -6.04 0.25
C HIS A 92 1.34 -5.96 -1.27
N LEU A 93 0.88 -6.99 -1.98
CA LEU A 93 1.00 -7.07 -3.45
C LEU A 93 2.44 -6.81 -3.96
N ASP A 94 3.42 -7.09 -3.11
CA ASP A 94 4.83 -6.82 -3.33
C ASP A 94 5.42 -7.73 -4.39
N HIS A 95 4.76 -8.86 -4.69
CA HIS A 95 5.12 -9.77 -5.77
C HIS A 95 3.91 -10.03 -6.70
N PRO A 96 4.09 -10.03 -8.04
CA PRO A 96 3.00 -10.23 -9.01
C PRO A 96 2.40 -11.66 -9.00
N TYR A 97 2.99 -12.58 -8.23
CA TYR A 97 2.55 -13.97 -8.10
C TYR A 97 2.14 -14.32 -6.66
N GLN A 98 1.44 -13.44 -5.96
CA GLN A 98 0.83 -13.82 -4.69
C GLN A 98 -0.23 -14.90 -4.94
N LEU A 99 0.10 -16.14 -4.54
CA LEU A 99 -0.73 -17.35 -4.74
C LEU A 99 -2.00 -17.36 -3.87
N GLN A 100 -2.08 -16.48 -2.87
CA GLN A 100 -3.27 -16.25 -2.07
C GLN A 100 -3.78 -14.85 -2.38
N LYS A 101 -5.05 -14.75 -2.80
CA LYS A 101 -5.74 -13.49 -2.99
C LYS A 101 -5.74 -12.77 -1.64
N ASP A 102 -5.03 -11.64 -1.53
CA ASP A 102 -5.10 -10.81 -0.34
C ASP A 102 -6.56 -10.37 -0.19
N ALA A 103 -7.18 -10.66 0.96
CA ALA A 103 -8.57 -10.31 1.21
C ALA A 103 -8.81 -8.79 1.11
N ALA A 104 -7.75 -7.99 1.25
CA ALA A 104 -7.77 -6.54 1.08
C ALA A 104 -7.48 -6.06 -0.36
N GLU A 105 -7.01 -6.92 -1.28
CA GLU A 105 -6.55 -6.55 -2.63
C GLU A 105 -7.60 -5.73 -3.40
N GLU A 106 -8.84 -6.23 -3.46
CA GLU A 106 -9.92 -5.58 -4.21
C GLU A 106 -10.26 -4.19 -3.64
N ALA A 107 -10.24 -4.07 -2.31
CA ALA A 107 -10.47 -2.79 -1.64
C ALA A 107 -9.31 -1.81 -1.88
N ILE A 108 -8.07 -2.29 -1.88
CA ILE A 108 -6.87 -1.50 -2.15
C ILE A 108 -6.89 -0.98 -3.60
N LEU A 109 -7.11 -1.86 -4.58
CA LEU A 109 -7.15 -1.48 -6.00
C LEU A 109 -8.28 -0.48 -6.29
N ALA A 110 -9.45 -0.66 -5.67
CA ALA A 110 -10.54 0.31 -5.77
C ALA A 110 -10.17 1.66 -5.15
N ALA A 111 -9.52 1.67 -3.99
CA ALA A 111 -9.09 2.89 -3.31
C ALA A 111 -7.95 3.61 -4.06
N ILE A 112 -7.07 2.88 -4.75
CA ILE A 112 -6.07 3.45 -5.66
C ILE A 112 -6.76 4.23 -6.78
N ALA A 113 -7.75 3.63 -7.43
CA ALA A 113 -8.49 4.25 -8.54
C ALA A 113 -9.26 5.51 -8.11
N ALA A 114 -9.74 5.53 -6.86
CA ALA A 114 -10.48 6.65 -6.27
C ALA A 114 -9.60 7.64 -5.48
N SER A 115 -8.28 7.47 -5.48
CA SER A 115 -7.39 8.18 -4.57
C SER A 115 -7.43 9.71 -4.81
N PRO A 116 -7.67 10.51 -3.77
CA PRO A 116 -7.73 11.97 -3.88
C PRO A 116 -6.35 12.64 -3.89
N LEU A 117 -5.28 11.94 -3.50
CA LEU A 117 -3.97 12.55 -3.29
C LEU A 117 -2.83 11.64 -3.80
N LYS A 118 -2.02 12.20 -4.69
CA LYS A 118 -0.95 11.50 -5.43
C LYS A 118 0.29 12.37 -5.55
N ILE A 119 1.47 11.75 -5.42
CA ILE A 119 2.78 12.33 -5.73
C ILE A 119 3.54 11.31 -6.58
N GLY A 120 3.87 11.64 -7.82
CA GLY A 120 4.53 10.69 -8.73
C GLY A 120 3.73 9.38 -8.85
N LYS A 121 4.36 8.24 -8.57
CA LYS A 121 3.69 6.93 -8.50
C LYS A 121 3.06 6.59 -7.14
N ALA A 122 3.23 7.42 -6.12
CA ALA A 122 2.67 7.16 -4.79
C ALA A 122 1.27 7.76 -4.63
N VAL A 123 0.35 7.01 -4.02
CA VAL A 123 -1.04 7.42 -3.77
C VAL A 123 -1.45 7.13 -2.33
N LEU A 124 -2.32 7.98 -1.77
CA LEU A 124 -3.05 7.66 -0.53
C LEU A 124 -4.34 6.94 -0.90
N ALA A 125 -4.44 5.66 -0.53
CA ALA A 125 -5.59 4.80 -0.80
C ALA A 125 -6.32 4.51 0.52
N PRO A 126 -7.14 5.44 1.05
CA PRO A 126 -7.92 5.21 2.25
C PRO A 126 -8.97 4.12 1.99
N THR A 127 -8.64 2.88 2.33
CA THR A 127 -9.59 1.76 2.26
C THR A 127 -10.61 1.89 3.37
N ALA A 128 -11.88 1.54 3.08
CA ALA A 128 -12.92 1.50 4.11
C ALA A 128 -12.45 0.63 5.27
N SER A 129 -12.65 1.08 6.52
CA SER A 129 -12.35 0.23 7.67
C SER A 129 -13.15 -1.06 7.51
N VAL A 130 -12.48 -2.21 7.45
CA VAL A 130 -13.17 -3.48 7.66
C VAL A 130 -13.55 -3.46 9.13
N LYS A 131 -14.72 -2.90 9.47
CA LYS A 131 -15.36 -3.24 10.74
C LYS A 131 -15.47 -4.74 10.69
N SER A 132 -14.76 -5.42 11.58
CA SER A 132 -14.88 -6.86 11.75
C SER A 132 -16.37 -7.21 11.82
N SER A 133 -16.90 -7.72 10.72
CA SER A 133 -18.20 -8.40 10.68
C SER A 133 -18.00 -9.72 11.44
N GLY A 134 -17.95 -9.63 12.77
CA GLY A 134 -17.44 -10.70 13.62
C GLY A 134 -17.57 -10.45 15.12
N ALA A 135 -18.64 -9.78 15.58
CA ALA A 135 -19.11 -9.89 16.97
C ALA A 135 -20.61 -9.56 17.11
N GLN A 136 -21.44 -10.02 16.18
CA GLN A 136 -22.86 -10.26 16.45
C GLN A 136 -23.17 -11.72 16.11
N MET A 137 -22.61 -12.64 16.90
CA MET A 137 -23.28 -13.91 17.07
C MET A 137 -24.52 -13.66 17.92
N LEU A 138 -25.67 -13.70 17.25
CA LEU A 138 -26.97 -13.97 17.82
C LEU A 138 -26.82 -15.02 18.93
N ARG A 139 -27.02 -14.62 20.19
CA ARG A 139 -27.48 -15.57 21.21
C ARG A 139 -28.94 -15.85 20.89
N PRO A 140 -29.36 -17.07 20.55
CA PRO A 140 -30.75 -17.41 20.68
C PRO A 140 -31.09 -17.38 22.17
N LEU A 141 -32.03 -16.52 22.54
CA LEU A 141 -32.82 -16.63 23.75
C LEU A 141 -33.45 -18.03 23.74
N LEU A 142 -32.86 -18.96 24.50
CA LEU A 142 -33.56 -20.15 24.93
C LEU A 142 -34.28 -19.81 26.24
N LYS A 143 -35.56 -20.19 26.26
CA LYS A 143 -36.57 -19.96 27.29
C LYS A 143 -36.15 -20.45 28.67
#